data_AF-A0A137SS82-F1
#
_entry.id   AF-A0A137SS82-F1
#
_cell.length_a   1.000
_cell.length_b   1.000
_cell.length_c   1.000
_cell.angle_alpha   90.00
_cell.angle_beta   90.00
_cell.angle_gamma   90.00
#
_symmetry.space_group_name_H-M   'P 1'
#
loop_
_entity.id
_entity.type
_entity.pdbx_description
1 polymer ?
#
loop_
_entity_poly.entity_id
_entity_poly.type
_entity_poly.pdbx_seq_one_letter_code
_entity_poly.pdbx_strand_id
1 'polypeptide(L)'
;MKKILFICKFSITYSDQDPIAERLDILQTQLIHFLDLWKPEYYYNPGVKNAYNQFGMMDKICVDEFYFYRYLRLKTIPHVSKLCESVASLIGIYHSVELHVDYLESLPLLCPAIVEE
;
A
#
# COMPACT_ATOMS: atom_id res chain seq x y z
N MET A 1 -17.96 -22.14 0.03
CA MET A 1 -18.03 -20.85 -0.70
C MET A 1 -16.66 -20.55 -1.27
N LYS A 2 -16.57 -20.25 -2.57
CA LYS A 2 -15.30 -19.86 -3.23
C LYS A 2 -14.79 -18.56 -2.61
N LYS A 3 -13.53 -18.54 -2.18
CA LYS A 3 -12.82 -17.33 -1.77
C LYS A 3 -12.00 -16.81 -2.96
N ILE A 4 -11.80 -15.50 -3.02
CA ILE A 4 -11.04 -14.80 -4.05
C ILE A 4 -9.87 -14.13 -3.36
N LEU A 5 -8.68 -14.24 -3.93
CA LEU A 5 -7.53 -13.48 -3.46
C LEU A 5 -7.79 -12.00 -3.75
N PHE A 6 -7.92 -11.21 -2.69
CA PHE A 6 -8.03 -9.75 -2.78
C PHE A 6 -6.67 -9.15 -2.45
N ILE A 7 -6.23 -8.19 -3.26
CA ILE A 7 -4.94 -7.51 -3.13
C ILE A 7 -5.21 -6.01 -3.21
N CYS A 8 -4.69 -5.28 -2.23
CA CYS A 8 -4.75 -3.83 -2.15
C CYS A 8 -3.32 -3.30 -2.04
N LYS A 9 -2.92 -2.43 -2.96
CA LYS A 9 -1.62 -1.75 -2.95
C LYS A 9 -1.84 -0.30 -2.56
N PHE A 10 -1.11 0.16 -1.56
CA PHE A 10 -0.98 1.58 -1.22
C PHE A 10 0.37 2.06 -1.73
N SER A 11 0.38 3.17 -2.46
CA SER A 11 1.61 3.82 -2.91
C SER A 11 1.70 5.22 -2.31
N ILE A 12 2.84 5.53 -1.71
CA ILE A 12 3.19 6.88 -1.23
C ILE A 12 4.29 7.41 -2.13
N THR A 13 4.05 8.54 -2.77
CA THR A 13 5.05 9.24 -3.58
C THR A 13 5.56 10.45 -2.80
N TYR A 14 6.88 10.58 -2.69
CA TYR A 14 7.51 11.67 -1.95
C TYR A 14 8.87 12.07 -2.54
N SER A 15 9.32 13.30 -2.27
CA SER A 15 10.69 13.72 -2.55
C SER A 15 11.63 13.34 -1.41
N ASP A 16 12.91 13.07 -1.70
CA ASP A 16 13.96 12.88 -0.67
C ASP A 16 14.09 14.08 0.30
N GLN A 17 13.61 15.26 -0.10
CA GLN A 17 13.59 16.47 0.74
C GLN A 17 12.30 16.62 1.56
N ASP A 18 11.31 15.75 1.36
CA ASP A 18 10.05 15.84 2.09
C ASP A 18 10.22 15.37 3.55
N PRO A 19 9.64 16.10 4.53
CA PRO A 19 9.60 15.70 5.93
C PRO A 19 8.91 14.34 6.17
N ILE A 20 8.21 13.83 5.16
CA ILE A 20 7.55 12.52 5.21
C ILE A 20 8.55 11.38 5.33
N ALA A 21 9.77 11.52 4.79
CA ALA A 21 10.80 10.49 4.86
C ALA A 21 11.15 10.13 6.32
N GLU A 22 11.11 11.12 7.22
CA GLU A 22 11.33 10.92 8.66
C GLU A 22 10.13 10.28 9.39
N ARG A 23 8.97 10.18 8.71
CA ARG A 23 7.70 9.71 9.28
C ARG A 23 7.15 8.46 8.59
N LEU A 24 7.89 7.87 7.66
CA LEU A 24 7.48 6.65 6.95
C LEU A 24 7.16 5.50 7.92
N ASP A 25 7.95 5.32 8.98
CA ASP A 25 7.70 4.30 10.01
C ASP A 25 6.35 4.51 10.71
N ILE A 26 5.98 5.78 10.96
CA ILE A 26 4.70 6.15 11.59
C ILE A 26 3.55 5.87 10.62
N LEU A 27 3.70 6.27 9.35
CA LEU A 27 2.73 6.01 8.29
C LEU A 27 2.50 4.51 8.10
N GLN A 28 3.57 3.73 8.01
CA GLN A 28 3.52 2.28 7.92
C GLN A 28 2.80 1.67 9.12
N THR A 29 3.15 2.10 10.34
CA THR A 29 2.52 1.60 11.57
C THR A 29 1.02 1.88 11.58
N GLN A 30 0.60 3.09 11.19
CA GLN A 30 -0.81 3.46 11.13
C GLN A 30 -1.56 2.70 10.04
N LEU A 31 -0.98 2.54 8.85
CA LEU A 31 -1.56 1.74 7.77
C LEU A 31 -1.79 0.30 8.25
N ILE A 32 -0.78 -0.33 8.83
CA ILE A 32 -0.88 -1.69 9.38
C ILE A 32 -1.98 -1.75 10.44
N HIS A 33 -1.98 -0.82 11.39
CA HIS A 33 -2.93 -0.81 12.49
C HIS A 33 -4.39 -0.70 12.02
N PHE A 34 -4.69 0.24 11.11
CA PHE A 34 -6.05 0.42 10.61
C PHE A 34 -6.50 -0.71 9.67
N LEU A 35 -5.57 -1.25 8.88
CA LEU A 35 -5.90 -2.32 7.94
C LEU A 35 -5.94 -3.70 8.59
N ASP A 36 -5.42 -3.87 9.81
CA ASP A 36 -5.57 -5.11 10.58
C ASP A 36 -7.03 -5.46 10.92
N LEU A 37 -7.96 -4.50 10.75
CA LEU A 37 -9.41 -4.71 10.93
C LEU A 37 -9.97 -5.86 10.07
N TRP A 38 -9.38 -6.13 8.91
CA TRP A 38 -9.75 -7.27 8.07
C TRP A 38 -8.70 -8.38 8.05
N LYS A 39 -7.72 -8.33 8.97
CA LYS A 39 -6.60 -9.26 9.19
C LYS A 39 -5.90 -9.72 7.91
N PRO A 40 -5.38 -8.79 7.09
CA PRO A 40 -4.60 -9.13 5.91
C PRO A 40 -3.22 -9.66 6.28
N GLU A 41 -2.60 -10.37 5.33
CA GLU A 41 -1.15 -10.43 5.27
C GLU A 41 -0.64 -9.18 4.57
N TYR A 42 0.60 -8.75 4.87
CA TYR A 42 1.17 -7.55 4.27
C TYR A 42 2.63 -7.72 3.84
N TYR A 43 2.99 -7.04 2.76
CA TYR A 43 4.36 -6.93 2.26
C TYR A 43 4.68 -5.46 2.02
N TYR A 44 5.83 -5.01 2.50
CA TYR A 44 6.30 -3.65 2.33
C TYR A 44 7.52 -3.65 1.41
N ASN A 45 7.46 -2.86 0.35
CA ASN A 45 8.52 -2.66 -0.62
C ASN A 45 9.06 -1.22 -0.49
N PRO A 46 10.10 -1.00 0.34
CA PRO A 46 10.65 0.33 0.54
C PRO A 46 11.36 0.84 -0.71
N GLY A 47 11.14 2.11 -1.06
CA GLY A 47 11.97 2.83 -2.03
C GLY A 47 12.05 2.18 -3.40
N VAL A 48 10.91 1.95 -4.06
CA VAL A 48 10.85 1.76 -5.51
C VAL A 48 11.29 3.07 -6.15
N LYS A 49 12.61 3.22 -6.31
CA LYS A 49 13.24 4.36 -6.96
C LYS A 49 12.85 4.33 -8.43
N ASN A 50 11.89 5.16 -8.83
CA ASN A 50 11.73 5.43 -10.26
C ASN A 50 12.98 6.17 -10.72
N ALA A 51 13.80 5.45 -11.48
CA ALA A 51 14.98 5.98 -12.12
C ALA A 51 14.60 7.16 -13.03
N TYR A 52 15.23 8.30 -12.77
CA TYR A 52 15.57 9.38 -13.70
C TYR A 52 14.65 9.59 -14.91
N ASN A 53 13.90 10.69 -14.92
CA ASN A 53 13.42 11.26 -16.17
C ASN A 53 14.57 11.97 -16.90
N GLN A 54 14.60 11.81 -18.22
CA GLN A 54 15.60 12.23 -19.21
C GLN A 54 15.82 13.76 -19.33
N PHE A 55 15.43 14.58 -18.35
CA PHE A 55 15.28 16.04 -18.51
C PHE A 55 15.85 16.92 -17.38
N GLY A 56 16.80 16.42 -16.59
CA GLY A 56 17.79 17.29 -15.94
C GLY A 56 17.30 18.29 -14.89
N MET A 57 16.19 18.02 -14.17
CA MET A 57 15.84 18.76 -12.95
C MET A 57 15.62 17.81 -11.78
N MET A 58 16.21 18.20 -10.65
CA MET A 58 16.51 17.38 -9.47
C MET A 58 15.35 17.36 -8.47
N ASP A 59 14.53 16.32 -8.51
CA ASP A 59 13.88 15.80 -7.30
C ASP A 59 13.88 14.27 -7.41
N LYS A 60 14.55 13.61 -6.46
CA LYS A 60 14.48 12.15 -6.37
C LYS A 60 13.11 11.81 -5.81
N ILE A 61 12.25 11.32 -6.69
CA ILE A 61 10.92 10.85 -6.33
C ILE A 61 11.07 9.41 -5.85
N CYS A 62 10.80 9.21 -4.57
CA CYS A 62 10.69 7.91 -3.94
C CYS A 62 9.24 7.45 -3.94
N VAL A 63 9.05 6.15 -4.19
CA VAL A 63 7.75 5.51 -4.08
C VAL A 63 7.86 4.35 -3.11
N ASP A 64 7.11 4.42 -2.03
CA ASP A 64 6.97 3.32 -1.08
C ASP A 64 5.66 2.58 -1.38
N GLU A 65 5.74 1.24 -1.45
CA GLU A 65 4.57 0.41 -1.77
C GLU A 65 4.24 -0.54 -0.61
N PHE A 66 2.98 -0.54 -0.20
CA PHE A 66 2.44 -1.43 0.81
C PHE A 66 1.37 -2.32 0.18
N TYR A 67 1.60 -3.63 0.19
CA TYR A 67 0.68 -4.62 -0.32
C TYR A 67 -0.04 -5.28 0.85
N PHE A 68 -1.37 -5.27 0.83
CA PHE A 68 -2.23 -5.98 1.79
C PHE A 68 -3.09 -6.98 1.04
N TYR A 69 -3.08 -8.24 1.46
CA TYR A 69 -3.78 -9.29 0.72
C TYR A 69 -4.41 -10.34 1.64
N ARG A 70 -5.53 -10.92 1.19
CA ARG A 70 -6.19 -12.06 1.84
C ARG A 70 -7.20 -12.73 0.92
N TYR A 71 -7.47 -14.01 1.18
CA TYR A 71 -8.62 -14.69 0.61
C TYR A 71 -9.94 -14.23 1.25
N LEU A 72 -10.73 -13.48 0.49
CA LEU A 72 -12.03 -12.93 0.91
C LEU A 72 -13.21 -13.62 0.24
N ARG A 73 -14.39 -13.47 0.85
CA ARG A 73 -15.67 -13.80 0.18
C ARG A 73 -16.03 -12.65 -0.76
N LEU A 74 -16.58 -12.97 -1.94
CA LEU A 74 -16.98 -11.96 -2.95
C LEU A 74 -17.80 -10.80 -2.36
N LYS A 75 -18.78 -11.13 -1.49
CA LYS A 75 -19.63 -10.13 -0.82
C LYS A 75 -18.89 -9.17 0.10
N THR A 76 -17.69 -9.53 0.56
CA THR A 76 -16.88 -8.75 1.50
C THR A 76 -15.95 -7.77 0.78
N ILE A 77 -15.61 -8.03 -0.49
CA ILE A 77 -14.67 -7.21 -1.28
C ILE A 77 -15.07 -5.73 -1.30
N PRO A 78 -16.32 -5.34 -1.61
CA PRO A 78 -16.69 -3.92 -1.66
C PRO A 78 -16.52 -3.18 -0.32
N HIS A 79 -16.65 -3.90 0.80
CA HIS A 79 -16.49 -3.31 2.13
C HIS A 79 -15.01 -3.11 2.48
N VAL A 80 -14.16 -4.07 2.11
CA VAL A 80 -12.71 -3.99 2.35
C VAL A 80 -12.08 -2.94 1.44
N SER A 81 -12.48 -2.85 0.17
CA SER A 81 -12.05 -1.77 -0.74
C SER A 81 -12.36 -0.38 -0.16
N LYS A 82 -13.60 -0.15 0.28
CA LYS A 82 -13.98 1.12 0.91
C LYS A 82 -13.20 1.42 2.19
N LEU A 83 -12.91 0.40 3.00
CA LEU A 83 -12.05 0.55 4.17
C LEU A 83 -10.66 1.03 3.75
N CYS A 84 -10.04 0.38 2.75
CA CYS A 84 -8.72 0.76 2.25
C CYS A 84 -8.67 2.22 1.76
N GLU A 85 -9.64 2.62 0.92
CA GLU A 85 -9.76 4.00 0.43
C GLU A 85 -9.96 5.02 1.57
N SER A 86 -10.78 4.67 2.56
CA SER A 86 -11.05 5.54 3.72
C SER A 86 -9.81 5.72 4.59
N VAL A 87 -9.04 4.65 4.81
CA VAL A 87 -7.78 4.70 5.57
C VAL A 87 -6.75 5.51 4.81
N ALA A 88 -6.60 5.31 3.50
CA ALA A 88 -5.70 6.13 2.66
C ALA A 88 -6.04 7.61 2.76
N SER A 89 -7.32 7.95 2.63
CA SER A 89 -7.79 9.34 2.72
C SER A 89 -7.52 9.96 4.09
N LEU A 90 -7.80 9.22 5.17
CA LEU A 90 -7.60 9.70 6.53
C LEU A 90 -6.12 9.97 6.83
N ILE A 91 -5.26 9.00 6.49
CA ILE A 91 -3.81 9.11 6.68
C ILE A 91 -3.25 10.22 5.79
N GLY A 92 -3.73 10.30 4.54
CA GLY A 92 -3.34 11.35 3.60
C GLY A 92 -3.64 12.75 4.12
N ILE A 93 -4.84 12.95 4.68
CA ILE A 93 -5.21 14.23 5.32
C ILE A 93 -4.35 14.50 6.55
N TYR A 94 -4.19 13.52 7.45
CA TYR A 94 -3.50 13.73 8.72
C TYR A 94 -2.03 14.07 8.55
N HIS A 95 -1.36 13.42 7.58
CA HIS A 95 0.07 13.65 7.32
C HIS A 95 0.34 14.62 6.18
N SER A 96 -0.70 15.09 5.48
CA SER A 96 -0.56 15.91 4.26
C SER A 96 0.23 15.19 3.16
N VAL A 97 -0.15 13.95 2.87
CA VAL A 97 0.55 13.05 1.93
C VAL A 97 -0.43 12.49 0.91
N GLU A 98 0.04 12.27 -0.32
CA GLU A 98 -0.78 11.62 -1.34
C GLU A 98 -0.58 10.10 -1.27
N LEU A 99 -1.66 9.41 -0.89
CA LEU A 99 -1.74 7.96 -0.82
C LEU A 99 -2.63 7.46 -1.96
N HIS A 100 -2.06 6.71 -2.89
CA HIS A 100 -2.81 6.05 -3.95
C HIS A 100 -3.17 4.63 -3.55
N VAL A 101 -4.40 4.22 -3.84
CA VAL A 101 -4.89 2.85 -3.61
C VAL A 101 -5.18 2.20 -4.95
N ASP A 102 -4.49 1.11 -5.24
CA ASP A 102 -4.71 0.28 -6.43
C ASP A 102 -5.16 -1.13 -6.03
N TYR A 103 -6.07 -1.70 -6.80
CA TYR A 103 -6.50 -3.09 -6.65
C TYR A 103 -5.88 -3.92 -7.77
N LEU A 104 -4.88 -4.72 -7.44
CA LEU A 104 -4.17 -5.51 -8.43
C LEU A 104 -4.92 -6.81 -8.71
N GLU A 105 -5.00 -7.17 -10.00
CA GLU A 105 -5.55 -8.46 -10.42
C GLU A 105 -4.62 -9.63 -10.03
N SER A 106 -3.33 -9.37 -9.80
CA SER A 106 -2.34 -10.36 -9.34
C SER A 106 -1.19 -9.71 -8.55
N LEU A 107 -0.63 -10.46 -7.58
CA LEU A 107 0.47 -10.03 -6.71
C LEU A 107 1.77 -9.91 -7.54
N PRO A 108 2.72 -9.03 -7.20
CA PRO A 108 4.10 -9.25 -7.62
C PRO A 108 4.54 -10.64 -7.15
N LEU A 109 5.23 -11.41 -7.99
CA LEU A 109 5.69 -12.80 -7.80
C LEU A 109 6.58 -13.06 -6.55
N LEU A 110 6.70 -12.10 -5.64
CA LEU A 110 7.64 -12.05 -4.51
C LEU A 110 7.08 -12.57 -3.19
N CYS A 111 5.82 -13.02 -3.15
CA CYS A 111 5.26 -13.64 -1.95
C CYS A 111 5.15 -15.15 -2.15
N PRO A 112 6.05 -15.97 -1.57
CA PRO A 112 5.90 -17.43 -1.63
C PRO A 112 4.58 -17.78 -0.98
N ALA A 113 3.70 -18.44 -1.74
CA ALA A 113 2.43 -18.92 -1.23
C ALA A 113 2.68 -19.73 0.04
N ILE A 114 2.12 -19.28 1.17
CA ILE A 114 1.92 -20.13 2.33
C ILE A 114 0.84 -21.12 1.93
N VAL A 115 1.27 -22.19 1.26
CA VAL A 115 0.46 -23.39 1.08
C VAL A 115 0.52 -24.10 2.42
N GLU A 116 -0.44 -23.83 3.30
CA GLU A 116 -0.73 -24.74 4.40
C GLU A 116 -1.71 -25.81 3.88
N GLU A 117 -1.23 -27.07 3.94
CA GLU A 117 -1.96 -28.31 3.69
C GLU A 117 -3.19 -28.50 4.59
#